data_AF-A0A8J4A9F3-F1
#
_entry.id   AF-A0A8J4A9F3-F1
#
_cell.length_a   1.000
_cell.length_b   1.000
_cell.length_c   1.000
_cell.angle_alpha   90.00
_cell.angle_beta   90.00
_cell.angle_gamma   90.00
#
_symmetry.space_group_name_H-M   'P 1'
#
loop_
_entity.id
_entity.type
_entity.pdbx_description
1 polymer ?
#
loop_
_entity_poly.entity_id
_entity_poly.type
_entity_poly.pdbx_seq_one_letter_code
_entity_poly.pdbx_strand_id
1 'polypeptide(L)' 'MAGFAAEVARVEALGATPADVGQGDVTWRVLADPEGTQFCTLGPA' A
#
# COMPACT_ATOMS: atom_id res chain seq x y z
N MET A 1 -9.98 -15.79 -2.27
CA MET A 1 -8.65 -15.22 -2.00
C MET A 1 -8.71 -13.74 -2.33
N ALA A 2 -8.65 -12.86 -1.33
CA ALA A 2 -8.53 -11.43 -1.60
C ALA A 2 -7.11 -11.18 -2.14
N GLY A 3 -7.00 -10.76 -3.40
CA GLY A 3 -5.72 -10.51 -4.05
C GLY A 3 -5.09 -9.19 -3.59
N PHE A 4 -3.85 -8.94 -4.01
CA PHE A 4 -3.10 -7.71 -3.72
C PHE A 4 -3.92 -6.43 -3.94
N ALA A 5 -4.63 -6.33 -5.06
CA ALA A 5 -5.47 -5.17 -5.37
C ALA A 5 -6.64 -4.97 -4.38
N ALA A 6 -7.22 -6.06 -3.88
CA ALA A 6 -8.29 -6.00 -2.90
C ALA A 6 -7.78 -5.51 -1.54
N GLU A 7 -6.55 -5.89 -1.17
CA GLU A 7 -5.94 -5.42 0.07
C GLU A 7 -5.56 -3.94 -0.03
N VAL A 8 -4.94 -3.51 -1.14
CA VAL A 8 -4.67 -2.09 -1.39
C VAL A 8 -5.96 -1.25 -1.31
N ALA A 9 -7.03 -1.69 -1.97
CA ALA A 9 -8.31 -0.99 -1.91
C ALA A 9 -8.91 -0.95 -0.49
N ARG A 10 -8.73 -2.02 0.30
CA ARG A 10 -9.20 -2.07 1.69
C ARG A 10 -8.49 -1.04 2.56
N VAL A 11 -7.17 -0.94 2.46
CA VAL A 11 -6.41 0.04 3.27
C VAL A 11 -6.61 1.47 2.77
N GLU A 12 -6.75 1.69 1.45
CA GLU A 12 -7.14 3.00 0.91
C GLU A 12 -8.53 3.44 1.43
N ALA A 13 -9.49 2.51 1.52
CA ALA A 13 -10.81 2.79 2.11
C ALA A 13 -10.76 3.11 3.63
N LEU A 14 -9.70 2.70 4.33
CA LEU A 14 -9.45 3.07 5.74
C LEU A 14 -8.72 4.41 5.89
N GLY A 15 -8.42 5.09 4.80
CA GLY A 15 -7.77 6.40 4.79
C GLY A 15 -6.28 6.36 4.48
N ALA A 16 -5.72 5.21 4.11
CA ALA A 16 -4.35 5.16 3.63
C ALA A 16 -4.22 5.86 2.27
N THR A 17 -3.13 6.59 2.08
CA THR A 17 -2.84 7.31 0.83
C THR A 17 -1.54 6.82 0.20
N PRO A 18 -1.40 6.86 -1.14
CA PRO A 18 -0.13 6.56 -1.80
C PRO A 18 1.02 7.40 -1.25
N ALA A 19 2.14 6.75 -0.96
CA ALA A 19 3.38 7.41 -0.54
C ALA A 19 4.53 7.03 -1.47
N ASP A 20 5.55 7.89 -1.49
CA ASP A 20 6.79 7.65 -2.23
C ASP A 20 7.96 7.71 -1.24
N VAL A 21 8.77 6.67 -1.22
CA VAL A 21 10.01 6.55 -0.43
C VAL A 21 11.24 6.40 -1.33
N GLY A 22 11.11 6.67 -2.62
CA GLY A 22 12.16 6.45 -3.62
C GLY A 22 12.27 4.98 -4.06
N GLN A 23 11.18 4.21 -3.97
CA GLN A 23 11.18 2.76 -4.22
C GLN A 23 11.41 2.38 -5.69
N GLY A 24 11.21 3.29 -6.64
CA GLY A 24 11.35 3.00 -8.07
C GLY A 24 10.28 2.02 -8.59
N ASP A 25 10.65 1.20 -9.57
CA ASP A 25 9.75 0.23 -10.20
C ASP A 25 9.75 -1.08 -9.41
N VAL A 26 8.77 -1.22 -8.51
CA VAL A 26 8.63 -2.36 -7.60
C VAL A 26 7.22 -2.95 -7.69
N THR A 27 7.10 -4.24 -7.37
CA THR A 27 5.82 -4.98 -7.42
C THR A 27 4.95 -4.78 -6.17
N TRP A 28 5.44 -4.06 -5.17
CA TRP A 28 4.74 -3.73 -3.94
C TRP A 28 4.38 -2.24 -3.90
N ARG A 29 3.43 -1.86 -3.04
CA ARG A 29 2.94 -0.47 -2.98
C ARG A 29 3.21 0.14 -1.61
N VAL A 30 3.80 1.33 -1.61
CA VAL A 30 3.94 2.13 -0.37
C VAL A 30 2.67 2.94 -0.16
N LEU A 31 2.16 2.91 1.06
CA LEU A 31 1.06 3.75 1.51
C LEU A 31 1.47 4.44 2.81
N ALA A 32 0.85 5.58 3.11
CA ALA A 32 0.88 6.21 4.42
C ALA A 32 -0.50 6.10 5.05
N ASP A 33 -0.57 5.77 6.34
CA ASP A 33 -1.81 5.86 7.11
C ASP A 33 -2.22 7.34 7.33
N PRO A 34 -3.41 7.62 7.88
CA PRO A 34 -3.84 8.99 8.17
C PRO A 34 -2.93 9.78 9.13
N GLU A 35 -2.09 9.09 9.92
CA GLU A 35 -1.11 9.70 10.82
C GLU A 35 0.21 10.02 10.10
N GLY A 36 0.36 9.59 8.85
CA GLY A 36 1.56 9.78 8.03
C GLY A 36 2.59 8.66 8.14
N THR A 37 2.27 7.55 8.82
CA THR A 37 3.18 6.41 8.96
C THR A 37 3.23 5.61 7.66
N GLN A 38 4.42 5.44 7.12
CA GLN A 38 4.64 4.75 5.85
C GLN A 38 4.75 3.23 6.06
N PHE A 39 4.09 2.45 5.21
CA PHE A 39 4.14 1.00 5.20
C PHE A 39 4.07 0.43 3.78
N CYS A 40 4.55 -0.81 3.62
CA CYS A 40 4.57 -1.52 2.35
C CYS A 40 3.45 -2.56 2.32
N THR A 41 2.61 -2.51 1.29
CA THR A 41 1.65 -3.59 0.99
C THR A 41 2.30 -4.55 0.01
N LEU A 42 2.39 -5.83 0.39
CA LEU A 42 3.01 -6.89 -0.41
C LEU A 42 1.93 -7.77 -1.04
N GLY A 43 2.16 -8.16 -2.30
CA GLY A 43 1.40 -9.25 -2.93
C GLY A 43 1.95 -10.62 -2.54
N PRO A 44 1.19 -11.70 -2.76
CA PRO A 44 1.73 -13.06 -2.68
C PRO A 44 2.91 -13.25 -3.65
N ALA A 45 3.84 -14.14 -3.28
CA ALA A 45 5.02 -14.50 -4.07
C ALA A 45 4.66 -15.28 -5.35
#